data_AF-A0A7K0VZV9-F1
#
_entry.id   AF-A0A7K0VZV9-F1
#
_cell.length_a   1.000
_cell.length_b   1.000
_cell.length_c   1.000
_cell.angle_alpha   90.00
_cell.angle_beta   90.00
_cell.angle_gamma   90.00
#
_symmetry.space_group_name_H-M   'P 1'
#
loop_
_entity.id
_entity.type
_entity.pdbx_description
1 polymer ?
#
loop_
_entity_poly.entity_id
_entity_poly.type
_entity_poly.pdbx_seq_one_letter_code
_entity_poly.pdbx_strand_id
1 'polypeptide(L)'
;MPSEEIGLDDPITGIIDDVVPDQVIDPVATLTNDLQRLQAEYANYRKRVERDRSVAHEMAIGAVLTELLALLDDVDRAESHGELTGGFKAVADQLNSITARIGLEKYGTEGE
;
A
#
# COMPACT_ATOMS: atom_id res chain seq x y z
N MET A 1 52.17 70.97 -20.20
CA MET A 1 52.07 69.79 -21.09
C MET A 1 51.70 68.61 -20.21
N PRO A 2 50.47 68.08 -20.36
CA PRO A 2 49.91 66.98 -19.60
C PRO A 2 50.32 65.64 -20.24
N SER A 3 50.39 64.57 -19.47
CA SER A 3 50.25 63.21 -19.97
C SER A 3 49.41 62.46 -18.95
N GLU A 4 48.12 62.61 -19.19
CA GLU A 4 47.00 61.95 -18.57
C GLU A 4 47.04 60.50 -19.06
N GLU A 5 47.57 59.60 -18.24
CA GLU A 5 47.52 58.17 -18.54
C GLU A 5 46.14 57.67 -18.12
N ILE A 6 45.35 57.40 -19.15
CA ILE A 6 43.93 57.04 -19.14
C ILE A 6 43.79 55.72 -18.36
N GLY A 7 42.83 55.70 -17.44
CA GLY A 7 42.51 54.53 -16.63
C GLY A 7 42.17 53.32 -17.48
N LEU A 8 42.78 52.20 -17.12
CA LEU A 8 42.22 50.88 -17.37
C LEU A 8 41.83 50.34 -15.99
N ASP A 9 40.65 50.73 -15.52
CA ASP A 9 39.90 49.90 -14.57
C ASP A 9 39.65 48.60 -15.32
N ASP A 10 40.52 47.61 -15.12
CA ASP A 10 40.31 46.26 -15.63
C ASP A 10 39.07 45.71 -14.91
N PRO A 11 37.91 45.56 -15.58
CA PRO A 11 36.68 45.14 -14.91
C PRO A 11 36.73 43.67 -14.48
N ILE A 12 37.83 42.96 -14.75
CA ILE A 12 37.98 41.52 -14.55
C ILE A 12 38.49 41.20 -13.13
N THR A 13 39.19 42.13 -12.45
CA THR A 13 39.75 41.84 -11.11
C THR A 13 38.71 41.90 -9.99
N GLY A 14 37.50 42.41 -10.26
CA GLY A 14 36.39 42.48 -9.29
C GLY A 14 35.40 41.32 -9.32
N ILE A 15 35.59 40.31 -10.20
CA ILE A 15 34.62 39.21 -10.39
C ILE A 15 35.02 37.93 -9.62
N ILE A 16 36.19 37.90 -8.99
CA ILE A 16 36.71 36.65 -8.36
C ILE A 16 36.29 36.49 -6.89
N ASP A 17 35.63 37.48 -6.27
CA ASP A 17 35.31 37.42 -4.83
C ASP A 17 33.92 36.85 -4.48
N ASP A 18 33.24 36.21 -5.45
CA ASP A 18 31.98 35.46 -5.19
C ASP A 18 32.12 33.97 -5.49
N VAL A 19 33.34 33.43 -5.30
CA VAL A 19 33.48 31.99 -5.05
C VAL A 19 32.89 31.75 -3.66
N VAL A 20 31.58 31.48 -3.63
CA VAL A 20 30.90 30.83 -2.51
C VAL A 20 31.85 29.72 -2.05
N PRO A 21 32.41 29.80 -0.83
CA PRO A 21 33.46 28.89 -0.41
C PRO A 21 32.89 27.50 -0.58
N ASP A 22 33.63 26.70 -1.36
CA ASP A 22 33.45 25.27 -1.57
C ASP A 22 32.70 24.69 -0.36
N GLN A 23 31.39 24.49 -0.51
CA GLN A 23 30.65 23.69 0.44
C GLN A 23 31.36 22.35 0.33
N VAL A 24 32.23 22.06 1.28
CA VAL A 24 32.80 20.73 1.46
C VAL A 24 31.61 19.88 1.87
N ILE A 25 30.81 19.50 0.88
CA ILE A 25 29.74 18.54 0.97
C ILE A 25 30.48 17.27 1.29
N ASP A 26 30.54 16.92 2.58
CA ASP A 26 31.09 15.65 3.01
C ASP A 26 30.37 14.57 2.19
N PRO A 27 31.08 13.91 1.24
CA PRO A 27 30.44 12.96 0.35
C PRO A 27 29.82 11.80 1.14
N VAL A 28 30.41 11.49 2.31
CA VAL A 28 29.90 10.45 3.20
C VAL A 28 28.61 10.89 3.86
N ALA A 29 28.52 12.14 4.35
CA ALA A 29 27.30 12.66 4.95
C ALA A 29 26.14 12.73 3.95
N THR A 30 26.43 13.15 2.72
CA THR A 30 25.42 13.23 1.64
C THR A 30 24.92 11.86 1.24
N LEU A 31 25.82 10.92 0.99
CA LEU A 31 25.43 9.54 0.66
C LEU A 31 24.69 8.87 1.83
N THR A 32 25.07 9.17 3.07
CA THR A 32 24.35 8.67 4.26
C THR A 32 22.93 9.21 4.32
N ASN A 33 22.73 10.50 4.03
CA ASN A 33 21.39 11.10 3.99
C ASN A 33 20.54 10.51 2.87
N ASP A 34 21.11 10.31 1.68
CA ASP A 34 20.42 9.67 0.56
C ASP A 34 20.02 8.23 0.87
N LEU A 35 20.91 7.45 1.51
CA LEU A 35 20.59 6.10 1.95
C LEU A 35 19.48 6.09 3.00
N GLN A 36 19.51 7.01 3.96
CA GLN A 36 18.44 7.13 4.97
C GLN A 36 17.10 7.49 4.34
N ARG A 37 17.11 8.41 3.37
CA ARG A 37 15.90 8.77 2.60
C ARG A 37 15.36 7.57 1.82
N LEU A 38 16.22 6.88 1.06
CA LEU A 38 15.82 5.71 0.28
C LEU A 38 15.29 4.58 1.18
N GLN A 39 15.92 4.38 2.34
CA GLN A 39 15.45 3.40 3.33
C GLN A 39 14.06 3.77 3.86
N ALA A 40 13.81 5.05 4.15
CA ALA A 40 12.50 5.53 4.57
C ALA A 40 11.44 5.36 3.47
N GLU A 41 11.77 5.72 2.22
CA GLU A 41 10.90 5.52 1.06
C GLU A 41 10.57 4.04 0.84
N TYR A 42 11.56 3.16 0.93
CA TYR A 42 11.37 1.72 0.82
C TYR A 42 10.48 1.17 1.95
N ALA A 43 10.72 1.59 3.19
CA ALA A 43 9.90 1.18 4.34
C ALA A 43 8.43 1.61 4.16
N ASN A 44 8.20 2.83 3.67
CA ASN A 44 6.87 3.36 3.37
C ASN A 44 6.21 2.60 2.21
N TYR A 45 6.94 2.34 1.13
CA TYR A 45 6.47 1.55 -0.01
C TYR A 45 6.06 0.15 0.42
N ARG A 46 6.93 -0.57 1.14
CA ARG A 46 6.65 -1.92 1.65
C ARG A 46 5.38 -1.94 2.51
N LYS A 47 5.25 -0.97 3.43
CA LYS A 47 4.05 -0.86 4.29
C LYS A 47 2.79 -0.61 3.47
N ARG A 48 2.87 0.19 2.40
CA ARG A 48 1.75 0.43 1.49
C ARG A 48 1.37 -0.84 0.73
N VAL A 49 2.34 -1.48 0.09
CA VAL A 49 2.12 -2.72 -0.69
C VAL A 49 1.52 -3.82 0.16
N GLU A 50 1.99 -4.02 1.39
CA GLU A 50 1.45 -5.05 2.27
C GLU A 50 -0.03 -4.78 2.62
N ARG A 51 -0.38 -3.52 2.89
CA ARG A 51 -1.77 -3.13 3.10
C ARG A 51 -2.61 -3.36 1.85
N ASP A 52 -2.13 -2.93 0.69
CA ASP A 52 -2.85 -3.07 -0.57
C ASP A 52 -3.07 -4.56 -0.92
N ARG A 53 -2.09 -5.40 -0.61
CA ARG A 53 -2.20 -6.86 -0.76
C ARG A 53 -3.26 -7.46 0.17
N SER A 54 -3.30 -7.04 1.44
CA SER A 54 -4.34 -7.46 2.39
C SER A 54 -5.73 -7.03 1.92
N VAL A 55 -5.89 -5.79 1.50
CA VAL A 55 -7.16 -5.27 0.96
C VAL A 55 -7.59 -6.06 -0.28
N ALA A 56 -6.69 -6.30 -1.23
CA ALA A 56 -6.99 -7.08 -2.42
C ALA A 56 -7.38 -8.52 -2.09
N HIS A 57 -6.74 -9.13 -1.08
CA HIS A 57 -7.08 -10.47 -0.60
C HIS A 57 -8.49 -10.52 0.00
N GLU A 58 -8.83 -9.56 0.87
CA GLU A 58 -10.17 -9.44 1.47
C GLU A 58 -11.24 -9.22 0.40
N MET A 59 -11.00 -8.33 -0.57
CA MET A 59 -11.93 -8.09 -1.68
C MET A 59 -12.13 -9.35 -2.54
N ALA A 60 -11.07 -10.11 -2.81
CA ALA A 60 -11.16 -11.34 -3.59
C ALA A 60 -11.99 -12.40 -2.87
N ILE A 61 -11.78 -12.58 -1.56
CA ILE A 61 -12.60 -13.49 -0.74
C ILE A 61 -14.07 -13.03 -0.74
N GLY A 62 -14.31 -11.74 -0.53
CA GLY A 62 -15.66 -11.16 -0.52
C GLY A 62 -16.42 -11.39 -1.83
N ALA A 63 -15.74 -11.22 -2.97
CA ALA A 63 -16.34 -11.47 -4.29
C ALA A 63 -16.79 -12.93 -4.45
N VAL A 64 -15.94 -13.89 -4.05
CA VAL A 64 -16.29 -15.32 -4.13
C VAL A 64 -17.42 -15.68 -3.17
N LEU A 65 -17.38 -15.19 -1.92
CA LEU A 65 -18.44 -15.45 -0.94
C LEU A 65 -19.78 -14.86 -1.40
N THR A 66 -19.78 -13.68 -2.03
CA THR A 66 -20.99 -13.03 -2.55
C THR A 66 -21.68 -13.88 -3.61
N GLU A 67 -20.91 -14.46 -4.55
CA GLU A 67 -21.44 -15.37 -5.57
C GLU A 67 -21.99 -16.67 -4.98
N LEU A 68 -21.45 -17.11 -3.84
CA LEU A 68 -21.91 -18.32 -3.14
C LEU A 68 -23.16 -18.08 -2.26
N LEU A 69 -23.56 -16.83 -2.00
CA LEU A 69 -24.69 -16.54 -1.10
C LEU A 69 -25.99 -17.20 -1.56
N ALA A 70 -26.33 -17.09 -2.84
CA ALA A 70 -27.56 -17.70 -3.37
C ALA A 70 -27.59 -19.23 -3.15
N LEU A 71 -26.43 -19.89 -3.26
CA LEU A 71 -26.32 -21.32 -3.00
C LEU A 71 -26.49 -21.63 -1.50
N LEU A 72 -25.90 -20.83 -0.62
CA LEU A 72 -26.05 -20.98 0.82
C LEU A 72 -27.51 -20.74 1.26
N ASP A 73 -28.18 -19.76 0.67
CA ASP A 73 -29.61 -19.48 0.90
C ASP A 73 -30.48 -20.65 0.45
N ASP A 74 -30.14 -21.29 -0.66
CA ASP A 74 -30.85 -22.47 -1.17
C ASP A 74 -30.65 -23.69 -0.27
N VAL A 75 -29.43 -23.86 0.28
CA VAL A 75 -29.11 -24.90 1.27
C VAL A 75 -29.88 -24.67 2.56
N ASP A 76 -29.86 -23.44 3.11
CA ASP A 76 -30.61 -23.08 4.31
C ASP A 76 -32.12 -23.29 4.09
N ARG A 77 -32.65 -22.95 2.91
CA ARG A 77 -34.05 -23.21 2.55
C ARG A 77 -34.36 -24.71 2.48
N ALA A 78 -33.53 -25.52 1.84
CA ALA A 78 -33.68 -26.97 1.82
C ALA A 78 -33.65 -27.57 3.25
N GLU A 79 -32.89 -26.97 4.16
CA GLU A 79 -32.83 -27.39 5.56
C GLU A 79 -34.16 -27.11 6.26
N SER A 80 -34.70 -25.91 6.07
CA SER A 80 -36.01 -25.50 6.64
C SER A 80 -37.17 -26.39 6.18
N HIS A 81 -37.08 -26.96 4.98
CA HIS A 81 -38.06 -27.90 4.43
C HIS A 81 -37.78 -29.38 4.79
N GLY A 82 -36.69 -29.66 5.53
CA GLY A 82 -36.32 -31.03 5.91
C GLY A 82 -35.81 -31.90 4.75
N GLU A 83 -35.40 -31.27 3.64
CA GLU A 83 -34.93 -31.96 2.43
C GLU A 83 -33.44 -32.38 2.55
N LEU A 84 -32.70 -31.74 3.46
CA LEU A 84 -31.31 -32.07 3.77
C LEU A 84 -31.20 -33.36 4.59
N THR A 85 -30.99 -34.47 3.90
CA THR A 85 -30.85 -35.80 4.51
C THR A 85 -29.62 -36.56 4.02
N GLY A 86 -29.14 -37.51 4.82
CA GLY A 86 -28.07 -38.42 4.45
C GLY A 86 -26.77 -37.72 4.00
N GLY A 87 -26.22 -38.17 2.87
CA GLY A 87 -24.97 -37.62 2.33
C GLY A 87 -25.05 -36.14 1.92
N PHE A 88 -26.25 -35.64 1.57
CA PHE A 88 -26.40 -34.24 1.19
C PHE A 88 -26.24 -33.31 2.41
N LYS A 89 -26.75 -33.74 3.58
CA LYS A 89 -26.53 -33.03 4.85
C LYS A 89 -25.05 -32.88 5.19
N ALA A 90 -24.27 -33.95 5.06
CA ALA A 90 -22.83 -33.91 5.34
C ALA A 90 -22.07 -32.92 4.43
N VAL A 91 -22.48 -32.80 3.16
CA VAL A 91 -21.90 -31.84 2.22
C VAL A 91 -22.29 -30.39 2.58
N ALA A 92 -23.55 -30.15 2.95
CA ALA A 92 -24.00 -28.84 3.41
C ALA A 92 -23.28 -28.39 4.69
N ASP A 93 -23.14 -29.29 5.66
CA ASP A 93 -22.39 -29.02 6.90
C ASP A 93 -20.92 -28.67 6.60
N GLN A 94 -20.30 -29.39 5.65
CA GLN A 94 -18.94 -29.11 5.21
C GLN A 94 -18.83 -27.76 4.50
N LEU A 95 -19.79 -27.41 3.64
CA LEU A 95 -19.85 -26.12 2.95
C LEU A 95 -19.96 -24.96 3.95
N ASN A 96 -20.86 -25.08 4.93
CA ASN A 96 -21.02 -24.12 6.01
C ASN A 96 -19.76 -23.99 6.86
N SER A 97 -19.09 -25.11 7.18
CA SER A 97 -17.81 -25.09 7.92
C SER A 97 -16.69 -24.40 7.15
N ILE A 98 -16.62 -24.59 5.82
CA ILE A 98 -15.59 -23.98 4.98
C ILE A 98 -15.81 -22.48 4.86
N THR A 99 -17.04 -22.05 4.57
CA THR A 99 -17.37 -20.62 4.42
C THR A 99 -17.20 -19.86 5.73
N ALA A 100 -17.60 -20.44 6.87
CA ALA A 100 -17.34 -19.87 8.19
C ALA A 100 -15.84 -19.68 8.47
N ARG A 101 -15.00 -20.67 8.12
CA ARG A 101 -13.54 -20.58 8.31
C ARG A 101 -12.88 -19.50 7.45
N ILE A 102 -13.46 -19.21 6.29
CA ILE A 102 -12.97 -18.18 5.35
C ILE A 102 -13.41 -16.78 5.79
N GLY A 103 -14.31 -16.67 6.77
CA GLY A 103 -14.73 -15.39 7.38
C GLY A 103 -16.18 -15.00 7.11
N LEU A 104 -17.02 -15.93 6.62
CA LEU A 104 -18.46 -15.68 6.51
C LEU A 104 -19.13 -15.87 7.87
N GLU A 105 -19.75 -14.82 8.39
CA GLU A 105 -20.53 -14.86 9.63
C GLU A 105 -22.01 -14.57 9.32
N LYS A 106 -22.92 -15.35 9.92
CA LYS A 106 -24.36 -15.05 9.83
C LYS A 106 -24.64 -13.82 10.69
N TYR A 107 -25.37 -12.85 10.13
CA TYR A 107 -25.76 -11.63 10.83
C TYR A 107 -27.28 -11.57 10.97
N GLY A 108 -27.75 -11.33 12.21
CA GLY A 108 -29.18 -11.32 12.55
C GLY A 108 -29.79 -12.71 12.73
N THR A 109 -30.93 -12.75 13.41
CA THR A 109 -31.78 -13.94 13.53
C THR A 109 -33.15 -13.66 12.95
N GLU A 110 -33.89 -14.71 12.56
CA GLU A 110 -35.23 -14.53 12.00
C GLU A 110 -36.14 -13.82 13.03
N GLY A 111 -36.47 -12.55 12.75
CA GLY A 111 -37.32 -11.72 13.62
C GLY A 111 -36.61 -10.64 14.45
N GLU A 112 -35.29 -10.46 14.32
CA GLU A 112 -34.52 -9.33 14.89
C GLU A 112 -34.24 -8.20 13.89
#